data_AF-A0A933FMU3-F1
#
_entry.id   AF-A0A933FMU3-F1
#
_cell.length_a   1.000
_cell.length_b   1.000
_cell.length_c   1.000
_cell.angle_alpha   90.00
_cell.angle_beta   90.00
_cell.angle_gamma   90.00
#
_symmetry.space_group_name_H-M   'P 1'
#
loop_
_entity.id
_entity.type
_entity.pdbx_description
1 polymer ?
#
loop_
_entity_poly.entity_id
_entity_poly.type
_entity_poly.pdbx_seq_one_letter_code
_entity_poly.pdbx_strand_id
1 'polypeptide(L)'
;MATNRRKRTWQDVLRYRPQKASQATVARHYAKWRNEQGIRSKCDNPVCVFNVEKLVWNKKPLPLILDHVDGNNKDNRPEKLRYLCPNCDAQLPTRAGTNKGRVEQALEDRFTLLYRDGTRFHQLFVDDKLSIAEPPPKVEKL
;
A
#
# COMPACT_ATOMS: atom_id res chain seq x y z
N MET A 1 -13.94 10.65 33.98
CA MET A 1 -14.50 11.18 32.71
C MET A 1 -14.11 10.24 31.58
N ALA A 2 -15.05 9.46 31.04
CA ALA A 2 -14.77 8.57 29.91
C ALA A 2 -14.58 9.44 28.65
N THR A 3 -13.38 9.42 28.07
CA THR A 3 -13.10 10.14 26.83
C THR A 3 -13.87 9.45 25.69
N ASN A 4 -14.91 10.11 25.19
CA ASN A 4 -15.68 9.65 24.04
C ASN A 4 -14.79 9.75 22.78
N ARG A 5 -13.99 8.71 22.54
CA ARG A 5 -13.05 8.67 21.42
C ARG A 5 -13.82 8.28 20.16
N ARG A 6 -13.98 9.22 19.23
CA ARG A 6 -14.55 8.98 17.90
C ARG A 6 -13.91 7.72 17.29
N LYS A 7 -14.74 6.79 16.81
CA LYS A 7 -14.26 5.60 16.09
C LYS A 7 -13.59 6.07 14.79
N ARG A 8 -12.32 5.69 14.61
CA ARG A 8 -11.55 6.01 13.38
C ARG A 8 -12.25 5.42 12.15
N THR A 9 -12.35 6.19 11.08
CA THR A 9 -12.82 5.71 9.77
C THR A 9 -11.66 5.05 9.02
N TRP A 10 -11.93 4.44 7.85
CA TRP A 10 -10.83 3.95 7.01
C TRP A 10 -10.01 5.10 6.43
N GLN A 11 -10.60 6.27 6.18
CA GLN A 11 -9.87 7.46 5.67
C GLN A 11 -8.82 7.97 6.68
N ASP A 12 -9.09 7.80 7.98
CA ASP A 12 -8.11 8.14 9.02
C ASP A 12 -6.86 7.25 8.96
N VAL A 13 -7.01 6.01 8.49
CA VAL A 13 -5.98 4.96 8.55
C VAL A 13 -5.30 4.71 7.21
N LEU A 14 -6.08 4.63 6.13
CA LEU A 14 -5.64 4.31 4.78
C LEU A 14 -5.09 5.56 4.08
N ARG A 15 -4.02 6.10 4.66
CA ARG A 15 -3.29 7.26 4.16
C ARG A 15 -1.81 7.08 4.45
N TYR A 16 -0.98 7.89 3.81
CA TYR A 16 0.42 7.98 4.18
C TYR A 16 0.58 8.66 5.54
N ARG A 17 1.47 8.13 6.38
CA ARG A 17 1.97 8.78 7.60
C ARG A 17 3.40 8.32 7.88
N PRO A 18 4.30 9.20 8.36
CA PRO A 18 5.65 8.81 8.78
C PRO A 18 5.67 7.72 9.84
N GLN A 19 4.70 7.79 10.76
CA GLN A 19 4.55 6.80 11.82
C GLN A 19 3.74 5.61 11.33
N LYS A 20 4.36 4.43 11.42
CA LYS A 20 3.75 3.17 11.02
C LYS A 20 2.49 2.86 11.85
N ALA A 21 1.41 2.51 11.16
CA ALA A 21 0.23 1.90 11.76
C ALA A 21 0.42 0.38 11.96
N SER A 22 -0.29 -0.22 12.90
CA SER A 22 -0.25 -1.68 13.04
C SER A 22 -0.86 -2.36 11.83
N GLN A 23 -0.20 -3.42 11.33
CA GLN A 23 -0.65 -4.14 10.14
C GLN A 23 -2.09 -4.65 10.30
N ALA A 24 -2.46 -5.15 11.49
CA ALA A 24 -3.82 -5.58 11.79
C ALA A 24 -4.84 -4.44 11.66
N THR A 25 -4.48 -3.20 12.04
CA THR A 25 -5.35 -2.04 11.86
C THR A 25 -5.52 -1.72 10.38
N VAL A 26 -4.42 -1.68 9.62
CA VAL A 26 -4.47 -1.43 8.17
C VAL A 26 -5.31 -2.50 7.47
N ALA A 27 -5.08 -3.78 7.76
CA ALA A 27 -5.83 -4.90 7.19
C ALA A 27 -7.34 -4.79 7.47
N ARG A 28 -7.73 -4.47 8.70
CA ARG A 28 -9.14 -4.29 9.07
C ARG A 28 -9.80 -3.15 8.29
N HIS A 29 -9.13 -2.00 8.18
CA HIS A 29 -9.68 -0.85 7.47
C HIS A 29 -9.65 -1.02 5.95
N TYR A 30 -8.65 -1.70 5.40
CA TYR A 30 -8.57 -2.02 3.98
C TYR A 30 -9.66 -3.02 3.57
N ALA A 31 -9.92 -4.07 4.36
CA ALA A 31 -11.05 -4.97 4.14
C ALA A 31 -12.38 -4.21 4.11
N LYS A 32 -12.58 -3.27 5.05
CA LYS A 32 -13.77 -2.41 5.08
C LYS A 32 -13.88 -1.56 3.81
N TRP A 33 -12.80 -0.89 3.42
CA TRP A 33 -12.76 -0.10 2.19
C TRP A 33 -13.09 -0.94 0.95
N ARG A 34 -12.48 -2.13 0.79
CA ARG A 34 -12.78 -3.03 -0.34
C ARG A 34 -14.25 -3.43 -0.40
N ASN A 35 -14.84 -3.76 0.74
CA ASN A 35 -16.26 -4.11 0.82
C ASN A 35 -17.15 -2.93 0.40
N GLU A 36 -16.84 -1.71 0.83
CA GLU A 36 -17.56 -0.50 0.43
C GLU A 36 -17.43 -0.23 -1.08
N GLN A 37 -16.31 -0.59 -1.70
CA GLN A 37 -16.10 -0.50 -3.15
C GLN A 37 -16.67 -1.69 -3.94
N GLY A 38 -17.27 -2.69 -3.27
CA GLY A 38 -17.72 -3.93 -3.93
C GLY A 38 -16.58 -4.80 -4.46
N ILE A 39 -15.34 -4.57 -4.01
CA ILE A 39 -14.16 -5.32 -4.46
C ILE A 39 -14.07 -6.62 -3.67
N ARG A 40 -14.07 -7.75 -4.39
CA ARG A 40 -13.96 -9.08 -3.81
C ARG A 40 -12.58 -9.32 -3.18
N SER A 41 -12.56 -10.03 -2.05
CA SER A 41 -11.35 -10.51 -1.38
C SER A 41 -10.77 -11.72 -2.11
N LYS A 42 -9.91 -11.46 -3.11
CA LYS A 42 -9.19 -12.45 -3.92
C LYS A 42 -7.71 -12.06 -4.02
N CYS A 43 -6.88 -12.91 -4.64
CA CYS A 43 -5.50 -12.51 -4.95
C CYS A 43 -5.51 -11.47 -6.07
N ASP A 44 -4.85 -10.33 -5.89
CA ASP A 44 -4.81 -9.24 -6.86
C ASP A 44 -3.80 -9.46 -8.00
N ASN A 45 -2.96 -10.49 -7.90
CA ASN A 45 -2.09 -10.87 -9.02
C ASN A 45 -2.95 -11.42 -10.17
N PRO A 46 -3.02 -10.75 -11.34
CA PRO A 46 -3.93 -11.12 -12.43
C PRO A 46 -3.65 -12.49 -13.03
N VAL A 47 -2.41 -12.98 -12.97
CA VAL A 47 -2.02 -14.31 -13.48
C VAL A 47 -2.15 -15.42 -12.42
N CYS A 48 -2.60 -15.10 -11.21
CA CYS A 48 -2.78 -16.08 -10.15
C CYS A 48 -4.11 -16.82 -10.29
N VAL A 49 -4.11 -18.14 -10.11
CA VAL A 49 -5.34 -18.95 -10.05
C VAL A 49 -6.34 -18.41 -9.01
N PHE A 50 -5.85 -17.94 -7.86
CA PHE A 50 -6.69 -17.37 -6.79
C PHE A 50 -7.16 -15.93 -7.06
N ASN A 51 -6.90 -15.36 -8.25
CA ASN A 51 -7.59 -14.15 -8.71
C ASN A 51 -9.00 -14.48 -9.23
N VAL A 52 -9.23 -15.71 -9.65
CA VAL A 52 -10.53 -16.16 -10.19
C VAL A 52 -11.14 -17.22 -9.28
N GLU A 53 -10.34 -18.22 -8.93
CA GLU A 53 -10.76 -19.35 -8.11
C GLU A 53 -10.87 -19.02 -6.62
N LYS A 54 -11.58 -19.89 -5.89
CA LYS A 54 -11.69 -19.79 -4.44
C LYS A 54 -10.32 -19.98 -3.77
N LEU A 55 -10.06 -19.21 -2.72
CA LEU A 55 -8.88 -19.31 -1.86
C LEU A 55 -8.93 -20.55 -0.96
N VAL A 56 -8.78 -21.73 -1.55
CA VAL A 56 -8.76 -23.02 -0.85
C VAL A 56 -7.53 -23.79 -1.27
N TRP A 57 -6.79 -24.32 -0.30
CA TRP A 57 -5.65 -25.20 -0.51
C TRP A 57 -5.68 -26.34 0.50
N ASN A 58 -5.43 -27.58 0.04
CA ASN A 58 -5.52 -28.78 0.88
C ASN A 58 -6.84 -28.85 1.69
N LYS A 59 -7.97 -28.58 1.01
CA LYS A 59 -9.32 -28.52 1.60
C LYS A 59 -9.51 -27.50 2.75
N LYS A 60 -8.57 -26.57 2.94
CA LYS A 60 -8.61 -25.53 3.97
C LYS A 60 -8.63 -24.13 3.35
N PRO A 61 -9.30 -23.14 3.97
CA PRO A 61 -9.23 -21.75 3.52
C PRO A 61 -7.79 -21.23 3.55
N LEU A 62 -7.41 -20.51 2.50
CA LEU A 62 -6.10 -19.86 2.40
C LEU A 62 -6.24 -18.38 2.78
N PRO A 63 -5.48 -17.86 3.75
CA PRO A 63 -5.57 -16.46 4.14
C PRO A 63 -4.98 -15.57 3.04
N LEU A 64 -5.56 -14.37 2.87
CA LEU A 64 -4.94 -13.31 2.10
C LEU A 64 -3.95 -12.53 2.94
N ILE A 65 -2.83 -12.17 2.33
CA ILE A 65 -1.81 -11.31 2.90
C ILE A 65 -2.03 -9.90 2.35
N LEU A 66 -2.09 -8.91 3.25
CA LEU A 66 -2.03 -7.50 2.86
C LEU A 66 -0.58 -7.14 2.55
N ASP A 67 -0.34 -6.69 1.32
CA ASP A 67 0.96 -6.27 0.81
C ASP A 67 0.92 -4.80 0.35
N HIS A 68 2.08 -4.14 0.45
CA HIS A 68 2.31 -2.80 -0.07
C HIS A 68 2.99 -2.92 -1.43
N VAL A 69 2.34 -2.43 -2.49
CA VAL A 69 2.77 -2.60 -3.90
C VAL A 69 4.20 -2.11 -4.12
N ASP A 70 4.58 -1.00 -3.51
CA ASP A 70 5.92 -0.41 -3.59
C ASP A 70 6.83 -0.75 -2.41
N GLY A 71 6.38 -1.61 -1.49
CA GLY A 71 7.10 -1.99 -0.28
C GLY A 71 7.13 -0.92 0.80
N ASN A 72 6.45 0.23 0.65
CA ASN A 72 6.44 1.26 1.69
C ASN A 72 5.38 0.98 2.76
N ASN A 73 5.79 0.40 3.90
CA ASN A 73 4.88 0.07 5.00
C ASN A 73 4.26 1.28 5.75
N LYS A 74 4.60 2.50 5.34
CA LYS A 74 4.04 3.77 5.84
C LYS A 74 2.97 4.34 4.91
N ASP A 75 2.93 3.89 3.66
CA ASP A 75 1.98 4.36 2.66
C ASP A 75 0.77 3.42 2.59
N ASN A 76 -0.22 3.68 3.45
CA ASN A 76 -1.42 2.84 3.54
C ASN A 76 -2.55 3.30 2.63
N ARG A 77 -2.28 4.17 1.65
CA ARG A 77 -3.31 4.59 0.70
C ARG A 77 -3.86 3.39 -0.07
N PRO A 78 -5.18 3.31 -0.35
CA PRO A 78 -5.77 2.11 -0.95
C PRO A 78 -5.10 1.66 -2.26
N GLU A 79 -4.66 2.58 -3.10
CA GLU A 79 -3.96 2.32 -4.37
C GLU A 79 -2.55 1.74 -4.19
N LYS A 80 -1.98 1.83 -2.98
CA LYS A 80 -0.68 1.25 -2.62
C LYS A 80 -0.79 -0.08 -1.90
N LEU A 81 -2.01 -0.53 -1.63
CA LEU A 81 -2.29 -1.78 -0.94
C LEU A 81 -2.88 -2.80 -1.93
N ARG A 82 -2.54 -4.07 -1.71
CA ARG A 82 -3.14 -5.20 -2.42
C ARG A 82 -3.27 -6.42 -1.52
N TYR A 83 -4.15 -7.34 -1.90
CA TYR A 83 -4.20 -8.67 -1.33
C TYR A 83 -3.48 -9.66 -2.22
N LEU A 84 -2.62 -10.47 -1.63
CA LEU A 84 -1.96 -11.58 -2.30
C LEU A 84 -2.25 -12.89 -1.58
N CYS A 85 -2.30 -13.99 -2.33
CA CYS A 85 -2.23 -15.31 -1.72
C CYS A 85 -0.80 -15.54 -1.16
N PRO A 86 -0.62 -16.47 -0.21
CA PRO A 86 0.69 -16.76 0.38
C PRO A 86 1.76 -17.16 -0.65
N ASN A 87 1.37 -17.77 -1.78
CA ASN A 87 2.30 -18.16 -2.84
C ASN A 87 2.78 -16.95 -3.66
N CYS A 88 1.91 -15.98 -3.94
CA CYS A 88 2.30 -14.76 -4.66
C CYS A 88 3.10 -13.81 -3.77
N ASP A 89 2.69 -13.64 -2.50
CA ASP A 89 3.47 -12.91 -1.49
C ASP A 89 4.88 -13.50 -1.37
N ALA A 90 4.98 -14.83 -1.41
CA ALA A 90 6.23 -15.54 -1.28
C ALA A 90 7.29 -15.20 -2.34
N GLN A 91 6.86 -14.74 -3.52
CA GLN A 91 7.70 -14.47 -4.68
C GLN A 91 8.14 -13.00 -4.78
N LEU A 92 7.68 -12.12 -3.87
CA LEU A 92 8.00 -10.71 -3.95
C LEU A 92 9.46 -10.40 -3.57
N PRO A 93 10.11 -9.45 -4.26
CA PRO A 93 11.47 -9.00 -3.94
C PRO A 93 11.54 -8.12 -2.68
N THR A 94 10.41 -7.83 -2.05
CA THR A 94 10.24 -7.06 -0.81
C THR A 94 9.89 -7.96 0.38
N ARG A 95 9.85 -9.28 0.20
CA ARG A 95 9.45 -10.20 1.25
C ARG A 95 10.41 -10.19 2.45
N ALA A 96 9.84 -10.25 3.66
CA ALA A 96 10.57 -10.39 4.92
C ALA A 96 11.68 -9.31 5.09
N GLY A 97 12.91 -9.72 5.41
CA GLY A 97 14.02 -8.82 5.68
C GLY A 97 14.58 -8.08 4.46
N THR A 98 14.19 -8.46 3.24
CA THR A 98 14.74 -7.90 2.00
C THR A 98 14.32 -6.46 1.72
N ASN A 99 13.37 -5.94 2.49
CA ASN A 99 12.83 -4.59 2.35
C ASN A 99 13.39 -3.59 3.36
N LYS A 100 14.37 -3.98 4.18
CA LYS A 100 15.01 -3.08 5.14
C LYS A 100 15.80 -2.00 4.40
N GLY A 101 15.71 -0.76 4.89
CA GLY A 101 16.50 0.37 4.38
C GLY A 101 16.03 0.96 3.04
N ARG A 102 14.91 0.49 2.47
CA ARG A 102 14.40 1.00 1.18
C ARG A 102 13.66 2.32 1.26
N VAL A 103 13.13 2.67 2.44
CA VAL A 103 12.37 3.91 2.65
C VAL A 103 13.25 4.90 3.42
N GLU A 104 13.61 5.99 2.77
CA GLU A 104 14.37 7.11 3.33
C GLU A 104 13.48 8.36 3.48
N GLN A 105 13.91 9.30 4.30
CA GLN A 105 13.29 10.63 4.45
C GLN A 105 11.76 10.59 4.65
N ALA A 106 11.26 9.63 5.42
CA ALA A 106 9.82 9.50 5.68
C ALA A 106 9.34 10.62 6.62
N LEU A 107 9.06 11.78 6.03
CA LEU A 107 8.53 13.00 6.65
C LEU A 107 7.04 13.13 6.32
N GLU A 108 6.33 14.05 6.96
CA GLU A 108 4.87 14.18 6.81
C GLU A 108 4.45 14.44 5.35
N ASP A 109 5.25 15.21 4.61
CA ASP A 109 5.01 15.69 3.26
C ASP A 109 5.76 14.88 2.19
N ARG A 110 6.67 13.97 2.55
CA ARG A 110 7.48 13.26 1.56
C ARG A 110 8.08 11.95 2.05
N PHE A 111 8.47 11.10 1.11
CA PHE A 111 9.41 10.00 1.32
C PHE A 111 10.22 9.73 0.07
N THR A 112 11.33 9.00 0.23
CA THR A 112 12.14 8.50 -0.87
C THR A 112 12.18 6.97 -0.84
N LEU A 113 11.97 6.33 -1.99
CA LEU A 113 12.20 4.90 -2.19
C LEU A 113 13.51 4.67 -2.91
N LEU A 114 14.33 3.77 -2.37
CA LEU A 114 15.56 3.28 -2.98
C LEU A 114 15.30 1.91 -3.62
N TYR A 115 15.48 1.82 -4.94
CA TYR A 115 15.41 0.59 -5.69
C TYR A 115 16.76 -0.15 -5.71
N ARG A 116 16.74 -1.44 -6.08
CA ARG A 116 17.95 -2.29 -6.07
C ARG A 116 18.99 -1.90 -7.11
N ASP A 117 18.55 -1.28 -8.19
CA ASP A 117 19.40 -0.71 -9.24
C ASP A 117 20.06 0.61 -8.80
N GLY A 118 19.77 1.10 -7.58
CA GLY A 118 20.26 2.37 -7.06
C GLY A 118 19.38 3.56 -7.39
N THR A 119 18.32 3.37 -8.19
CA THR A 119 17.39 4.45 -8.54
C THR A 119 16.64 4.94 -7.31
N ARG A 120 16.47 6.26 -7.19
CA ARG A 120 15.68 6.91 -6.15
C ARG A 120 14.38 7.45 -6.71
N PHE A 121 13.27 7.13 -6.05
CA PHE A 121 11.96 7.72 -6.34
C PHE A 121 11.50 8.58 -5.18
N HIS A 122 11.26 9.86 -5.47
CA HIS A 122 10.81 10.83 -4.50
C HIS A 122 9.30 11.00 -4.62
N GLN A 123 8.56 10.69 -3.56
CA GLN A 123 7.14 11.01 -3.45
C GLN A 123 7.00 12.27 -2.61
N LEU A 124 6.35 13.28 -3.19
CA LEU A 124 5.92 14.48 -2.47
C LEU A 124 4.39 14.44 -2.33
N PHE A 125 3.89 14.89 -1.20
CA PHE A 125 2.48 15.13 -0.93
C PHE A 125 2.29 16.64 -0.85
N VAL A 126 1.73 17.22 -1.89
CA VAL A 126 1.34 18.63 -1.86
C VAL A 126 -0.03 18.66 -1.19
N ASP A 127 -0.19 19.44 -0.13
CA ASP A 127 -1.53 19.74 0.38
C ASP A 127 -2.35 20.29 -0.78
N ASP A 128 -3.58 19.78 -0.99
CA ASP A 128 -4.54 20.11 -2.06
C ASP A 128 -4.94 21.60 -2.15
N LYS A 129 -4.21 22.51 -1.50
CA LYS A 129 -4.34 23.96 -1.61
C LYS A 129 -3.41 24.62 -2.63
N LEU A 130 -2.56 23.88 -3.34
CA LEU A 130 -1.91 24.40 -4.55
C LEU A 130 -2.20 23.49 -5.74
N SER A 131 -3.16 23.93 -6.54
CA SER A 131 -3.46 23.40 -7.87
C SER A 131 -2.19 23.33 -8.73
N ILE A 132 -1.91 22.11 -9.20
CA ILE A 132 -1.27 21.75 -10.47
C ILE A 132 -0.54 22.92 -11.17
N ALA A 133 0.75 23.07 -10.91
CA ALA A 133 1.62 23.66 -11.91
C ALA A 133 1.96 22.56 -12.91
N GLU A 134 1.46 22.68 -14.15
CA GLU A 134 1.86 21.79 -15.24
C GLU A 134 3.39 21.77 -15.36
N PRO A 135 4.01 20.60 -15.59
CA PRO A 135 5.43 20.54 -15.82
C PRO A 135 5.78 21.41 -17.03
N PRO A 136 6.86 22.22 -16.97
CA PRO A 136 7.24 23.08 -18.09
C PRO A 136 7.45 22.21 -19.34
N PRO A 137 6.99 22.67 -20.53
CA PRO A 137 7.14 21.91 -21.75
C PRO A 137 8.62 21.59 -21.98
N LYS A 138 8.90 20.33 -22.35
CA LYS A 138 10.24 19.88 -22.69
C LYS A 138 10.77 20.74 -23.83
N VAL A 139 11.79 21.55 -23.55
CA VAL A 139 12.52 22.28 -24.59
C VAL A 139 13.34 21.25 -25.35
N GLU A 140 12.89 20.85 -26.53
CA GLU A 140 13.71 20.15 -27.51
C GLU A 140 14.86 21.07 -27.90
N LYS A 141 16.08 20.65 -27.57
CA LYS A 141 17.30 21.32 -28.03
C LYS A 141 17.45 21.06 -29.52
N LEU A 142 17.32 22.11 -30.32
CA LEU A 142 17.87 22.20 -31.68
C LEU A 142 19.32 22.66 -31.59
#